data_AF-A0A2N7ZA79-F1
#
_entry.id   AF-A0A2N7ZA79-F1
#
_cell.length_a   1.000
_cell.length_b   1.000
_cell.length_c   1.000
_cell.angle_alpha   90.00
_cell.angle_beta   90.00
_cell.angle_gamma   90.00
#
_symmetry.space_group_name_H-M   'P 1'
#
loop_
_entity.id
_entity.type
_entity.pdbx_description
1 polymer ?
#
loop_
_entity_poly.entity_id
_entity_poly.type
_entity_poly.pdbx_seq_one_letter_code
_entity_poly.pdbx_strand_id
1 'polypeptide(L)' 'MKHSPLCVILIGLALLVSGCTPTCKGDSCSRPQSTKDQMVIWWPSSMRAEPGPAGERPDYQTVSLER' A
#
# COMPACT_ATOMS: atom_id res chain seq x y z
N MET A 1 -9.75 24.67 -34.86
CA MET A 1 -10.29 24.16 -33.58
C MET A 1 -9.69 25.01 -32.46
N LYS A 2 -10.47 25.84 -31.78
CA LYS A 2 -9.95 26.72 -30.72
C LYS A 2 -10.01 25.93 -29.41
N HIS A 3 -8.94 25.19 -29.11
CA HIS A 3 -8.82 24.48 -27.84
C HIS A 3 -8.89 25.52 -26.73
N SER A 4 -9.96 25.48 -25.94
CA SER A 4 -10.11 26.39 -24.80
C SER A 4 -8.91 26.15 -23.87
N PRO A 5 -8.19 27.20 -23.44
CA PRO A 5 -7.04 27.05 -22.52
C PRO A 5 -7.45 26.30 -21.24
N LEU A 6 -8.73 26.39 -20.89
CA LEU A 6 -9.37 25.69 -19.79
C LEU A 6 -9.30 24.15 -19.96
N CYS A 7 -9.46 23.63 -21.18
CA CYS A 7 -9.34 22.20 -21.45
C CYS A 7 -7.91 21.69 -21.25
N VAL A 8 -6.90 22.48 -21.64
CA VAL A 8 -5.49 22.10 -21.49
C VAL A 8 -5.12 22.02 -20.00
N ILE A 9 -5.58 22.99 -19.20
CA ILE A 9 -5.37 23.02 -17.75
C ILE A 9 -6.05 21.81 -17.08
N LEU A 10 -7.29 21.50 -17.46
CA LEU A 10 -8.02 20.35 -16.91
C LEU A 10 -7.33 19.01 -17.22
N ILE A 11 -6.82 18.84 -18.45
CA ILE A 11 -6.10 17.63 -18.84
C ILE A 11 -4.79 17.51 -18.05
N GLY A 12 -4.04 18.60 -17.91
CA GLY A 12 -2.81 18.61 -17.12
C GLY A 12 -3.05 18.25 -15.65
N LEU A 13 -4.10 18.81 -15.04
CA LEU A 13 -4.48 18.50 -13.66
C LEU A 13 -4.88 17.03 -13.48
N ALA A 14 -5.66 16.48 -14.42
CA ALA A 14 -6.07 15.07 -14.37
C ALA A 14 -4.88 14.10 -14.42
N LEU A 15 -3.87 14.42 -15.24
CA LEU A 15 -2.64 13.62 -15.34
C LEU A 15 -1.82 13.68 -14.05
N LEU A 16 -1.69 14.86 -13.43
CA LEU A 16 -0.98 15.02 -12.15
C LEU A 16 -1.64 14.22 -11.01
N VAL A 17 -2.97 14.19 -10.96
CA VAL A 17 -3.72 13.44 -9.93
C VAL A 17 -3.60 11.93 -10.12
N SER A 18 -3.41 11.44 -11.35
CA SER A 18 -3.26 9.99 -11.59
C SER A 18 -2.02 9.38 -10.91
N GLY A 19 -0.95 10.16 -10.74
CA GLY A 19 0.26 9.77 -10.01
C GLY A 19 0.13 9.80 -8.49
N CYS A 20 -0.94 10.41 -7.95
CA CYS A 20 -1.25 10.40 -6.52
C CYS A 20 -2.07 9.18 -6.08
N THR A 21 -2.35 8.25 -6.99
CA THR A 21 -2.99 6.99 -6.60
C THR A 21 -1.97 6.07 -5.95
N PRO A 22 -2.29 5.46 -4.79
CA PRO A 22 -1.41 4.48 -4.20
C PRO A 22 -1.26 3.31 -5.19
N THR A 23 -0.05 2.77 -5.35
CA THR A 23 0.26 1.69 -6.31
C THR A 23 -0.39 0.34 -5.95
N CYS A 24 -1.28 0.34 -4.96
CA CYS A 24 -2.00 -0.82 -4.49
C CYS A 24 -3.36 -0.96 -5.19
N LYS A 25 -3.87 -2.19 -5.26
CA LYS A 25 -5.20 -2.48 -5.81
C LYS A 25 -5.97 -3.44 -4.90
N GLY A 26 -7.24 -3.14 -4.65
CA GLY A 26 -8.13 -3.97 -3.83
C GLY A 26 -7.59 -4.16 -2.42
N ASP A 27 -7.66 -5.39 -1.91
CA ASP A 27 -7.19 -5.74 -0.56
C ASP A 27 -5.69 -5.47 -0.33
N SER A 28 -4.92 -5.30 -1.41
CA SER A 28 -3.51 -4.91 -1.30
C SER A 28 -3.33 -3.50 -0.71
N CYS A 29 -4.34 -2.62 -0.81
CA CYS A 29 -4.30 -1.28 -0.21
C CYS A 29 -4.56 -1.28 1.30
N SER A 30 -5.30 -2.28 1.78
CA SER A 30 -5.56 -2.47 3.21
C SER A 30 -4.38 -3.16 3.92
N ARG A 31 -3.43 -3.71 3.14
CA ARG A 31 -2.24 -4.36 3.69
C ARG A 31 -1.28 -3.32 4.28
N PRO A 32 -0.68 -3.60 5.44
CA PRO A 32 0.29 -2.71 6.05
C PRO A 32 1.55 -2.58 5.18
N GLN A 33 2.08 -1.36 5.10
CA GLN A 33 3.27 -1.00 4.34
C GLN A 33 4.40 -0.62 5.30
N SER A 34 5.65 -0.93 4.94
CA SER A 34 6.81 -0.45 5.71
C SER A 34 6.94 1.07 5.60
N THR A 35 7.25 1.71 6.72
CA THR A 35 7.49 3.15 6.83
C THR A 35 8.93 3.38 7.33
N LYS A 36 9.28 4.66 7.54
CA LYS A 36 10.58 5.02 8.11
C LYS A 36 10.80 4.41 9.52
N ASP A 37 9.72 4.24 10.28
CA ASP A 37 9.77 3.87 11.70
C ASP A 37 9.16 2.49 11.96
N GLN A 38 8.71 1.78 10.92
CA GLN A 38 8.08 0.47 11.04
C GLN A 38 8.40 -0.43 9.84
N MET A 39 8.80 -1.67 10.10
CA MET A 39 9.02 -2.69 9.07
C MET A 39 7.91 -3.75 9.12
N VAL A 40 7.39 -4.12 7.95
CA VAL A 40 6.41 -5.22 7.78
C VAL A 40 7.10 -6.43 7.16
N ILE A 41 7.01 -7.59 7.82
CA ILE A 41 7.58 -8.87 7.37
C ILE A 41 6.44 -9.82 7.04
N TRP A 42 6.39 -10.31 5.80
CA TRP A 42 5.35 -11.24 5.33
C TRP A 42 5.81 -12.69 5.40
N TRP A 43 5.00 -13.56 6.00
CA TRP A 43 5.30 -14.98 6.10
C TRP A 43 4.69 -15.75 4.91
N PRO A 44 5.50 -16.56 4.19
CA PRO A 44 4.97 -17.52 3.23
C PRO A 44 4.15 -18.59 3.95
N SER A 45 3.26 -19.26 3.22
CA SER A 45 2.31 -20.24 3.79
C SER A 45 2.99 -21.31 4.64
N SER A 46 4.18 -21.78 4.25
CA SER A 46 4.95 -22.77 5.01
C SER A 46 5.54 -22.28 6.33
N MET A 47 5.56 -20.96 6.57
CA MET A 47 6.08 -20.33 7.79
C MET A 47 4.99 -19.69 8.65
N ARG A 48 3.75 -19.70 8.17
CA ARG A 48 2.59 -19.42 9.02
C ARG A 48 2.46 -20.63 9.93
N ALA A 49 2.79 -20.46 11.20
CA ALA A 49 2.71 -21.57 12.16
C ALA A 49 1.28 -22.11 12.19
N GLU A 50 1.14 -23.43 12.20
CA GLU A 50 -0.14 -24.09 12.53
C GLU A 50 -0.71 -23.44 13.80
N PRO A 51 -2.03 -23.24 13.90
CA PRO A 51 -2.66 -22.55 15.01
C PRO A 51 -2.22 -23.19 16.33
N GLY A 52 -1.29 -22.52 17.02
CA GLY A 52 -0.90 -22.88 18.37
C GLY A 52 -2.04 -22.54 19.33
N PRO A 53 -1.89 -22.82 20.64
CA PRO A 53 -2.93 -22.50 21.63
C PRO A 53 -3.29 -21.00 21.71
N ALA A 54 -2.54 -20.12 21.03
CA ALA A 54 -2.78 -18.68 20.90
C ALA A 54 -3.47 -18.27 19.58
N GLY A 55 -3.88 -19.22 18.73
CA GLY A 55 -4.52 -18.96 17.44
C GLY A 55 -3.56 -18.97 16.25
N GLU A 56 -4.11 -18.72 15.06
CA GLU A 56 -3.36 -18.66 13.80
C GLU A 56 -2.41 -17.45 13.83
N ARG A 57 -1.12 -17.69 13.57
CA ARG A 57 -0.15 -16.59 13.50
C ARG A 57 -0.54 -15.68 12.31
N PRO A 58 -0.60 -14.35 12.48
CA PRO A 58 -0.92 -13.45 11.39
C PRO A 58 0.04 -13.65 10.22
N ASP A 59 -0.45 -13.43 9.00
CA ASP A 59 0.29 -13.60 7.75
C ASP A 59 1.44 -12.59 7.58
N TYR A 60 1.53 -11.62 8.49
CA TYR A 60 2.64 -10.69 8.62
C TYR A 60 2.98 -10.40 10.09
N GLN A 61 4.17 -9.86 10.30
CA GLN A 61 4.61 -9.26 11.56
C GLN A 61 5.04 -7.81 11.32
N THR A 62 4.78 -6.93 12.29
CA THR A 62 5.30 -5.55 12.30
C THR A 62 6.39 -5.42 13.35
N VAL A 63 7.46 -4.69 13.00
CA VAL A 63 8.61 -4.43 13.87
C VAL A 63 8.82 -2.92 13.92
N SER A 64 8.91 -2.37 15.14
CA SER A 64 9.28 -0.95 15.33
C SER A 64 10.76 -0.75 14.99
N LEU A 65 11.06 0.31 14.24
CA LEU A 65 12.42 0.73 13.89
C LEU A 65 12.88 1.92 14.74
N GLU A 66 12.15 2.24 15.82
CA GLU A 66 12.54 3.25 16.80
C GLU A 66 13.99 3.00 17.27
N ARG A 67 14.79 4.06 17.27
CA ARG A 67 16.21 4.03 17.65
C ARG A 67 16.40 4.36 19.12
#